data_AF-A0A919HZB3-F1
#
_entry.id   AF-A0A919HZB3-F1
#
_cell.length_a   1.000
_cell.length_b   1.000
_cell.length_c   1.000
_cell.angle_alpha   90.00
_cell.angle_beta   90.00
_cell.angle_gamma   90.00
#
_symmetry.space_group_name_H-M   'P 1'
#
loop_
_entity.id
_entity.type
_entity.pdbx_description
1 polymer ?
#
loop_
_entity_poly.entity_id
_entity_poly.type
_entity_poly.pdbx_seq_one_letter_code
_entity_poly.pdbx_strand_id
1 'polypeptide(L)'
;MTALHSINTLKAQLSEAQANTTRVSAERDRLYKDYQRYLKGSQAWVNPFSESDIDNARQNYLAQDALVKASVAEQAQIQSQLDSMINGEQSQVASLRAQLAEAKYNLDQTTVRAPSDGYITRADPSGDLCRLAAAASGDGVYPRAKTADRRPVSAKFPVKAGERRRRGSGV
;
A
#
# COMPACT_ATOMS: atom_id res chain seq x y z
N MET A 1 14.19 9.62 -13.42
CA MET A 1 14.54 9.51 -11.99
C MET A 1 14.21 8.11 -11.53
N THR A 2 15.11 7.44 -10.82
CA THR A 2 14.92 6.06 -10.34
C THR A 2 14.06 6.03 -9.08
N ALA A 3 13.32 4.94 -8.85
CA ALA A 3 12.46 4.79 -7.67
C ALA A 3 13.23 4.88 -6.33
N LEU A 4 14.50 4.48 -6.32
CA LEU A 4 15.42 4.70 -5.19
C LEU A 4 15.62 6.19 -4.85
N HIS A 5 15.69 7.06 -5.86
CA HIS A 5 15.84 8.49 -5.64
C HIS A 5 14.60 9.05 -4.92
N SER A 6 13.39 8.68 -5.35
CA SER A 6 12.14 9.10 -4.69
C SER A 6 12.02 8.58 -3.25
N ILE A 7 12.50 7.37 -2.97
CA ILE A 7 12.52 6.83 -1.59
C ILE A 7 13.47 7.66 -0.72
N ASN A 8 14.66 7.99 -1.22
CA ASN A 8 15.63 8.79 -0.47
C ASN A 8 15.13 10.21 -0.22
N THR A 9 14.43 10.83 -1.18
CA THR A 9 13.81 12.14 -0.97
C THR A 9 12.69 12.08 0.07
N LEU A 10 11.83 11.05 0.04
CA LEU A 10 10.77 10.87 1.04
C LEU A 10 11.34 10.62 2.45
N LYS A 11 12.45 9.88 2.56
CA LYS A 11 13.16 9.70 3.83
C LYS A 11 13.72 11.01 4.39
N ALA A 12 14.30 11.84 3.52
CA ALA A 12 14.79 13.16 3.93
C ALA A 12 13.63 14.06 4.42
N GLN A 13 12.52 14.07 3.69
CA GLN A 13 11.30 14.80 4.08
C GLN A 13 10.73 14.29 5.41
N LEU A 14 10.75 12.98 5.65
CA LEU A 14 10.30 12.40 6.92
C LEU A 14 11.20 12.85 8.09
N SER A 15 12.52 12.85 7.90
CA SER A 15 13.46 13.35 8.91
C SER A 15 13.25 14.84 9.21
N GLU A 16 12.93 15.64 8.19
CA GLU A 16 12.61 17.06 8.35
C GLU A 16 11.28 17.25 9.11
N ALA A 17 10.24 16.51 8.74
CA ALA A 17 8.94 16.54 9.42
C ALA A 17 9.05 16.09 10.89
N GLN A 18 9.92 15.13 11.20
CA GLN A 18 10.26 14.71 12.56
C GLN A 18 10.94 15.84 13.36
N ALA A 19 11.91 16.53 12.76
CA ALA A 19 12.56 17.68 13.38
C ALA A 19 11.55 18.81 13.65
N ASN A 20 10.66 19.09 12.69
CA ASN A 20 9.59 20.07 12.85
C ASN A 20 8.64 19.69 14.00
N THR A 21 8.26 18.42 14.09
CA THR A 21 7.38 17.95 15.18
C THR A 21 8.08 18.00 16.53
N THR A 22 9.38 17.75 16.59
CA THR A 22 10.18 17.91 17.82
C THR A 22 10.21 19.38 18.27
N ARG A 23 10.39 20.31 17.34
CA ARG A 23 10.32 21.75 17.62
C ARG A 23 8.94 22.17 18.12
N VAL A 24 7.88 21.75 17.42
CA VAL A 24 6.48 22.13 17.72
C VAL A 24 6.01 21.48 19.03
N SER A 25 6.45 20.26 19.34
CA SER A 25 6.17 19.59 20.62
C SER A 25 6.92 20.24 21.79
N ALA A 26 8.16 20.69 21.59
CA ALA A 26 8.87 21.47 22.61
C ALA A 26 8.14 22.78 22.94
N GLU A 27 7.61 23.48 21.93
CA GLU A 27 6.81 24.69 22.14
C GLU A 27 5.49 24.38 22.87
N ARG A 28 4.80 23.30 22.48
CA ARG A 28 3.62 22.81 23.19
C ARG A 28 3.92 22.55 24.67
N ASP A 29 5.04 21.90 24.98
CA ASP A 29 5.42 21.56 26.36
C ASP A 29 5.76 22.79 27.19
N ARG A 30 6.37 23.80 26.57
CA ARG A 30 6.58 25.11 27.19
C ARG A 30 5.24 25.76 27.55
N LEU A 31 4.32 25.87 26.60
CA LEU A 31 3.00 26.46 26.81
C LEU A 31 2.16 25.68 27.83
N TYR A 32 2.30 24.36 27.86
CA TYR A 32 1.65 23.52 28.84
C TYR A 32 2.14 23.82 30.26
N LYS A 33 3.45 24.00 30.46
CA LYS A 33 4.02 24.41 31.76
C LYS A 33 3.54 25.80 32.17
N ASP A 34 3.43 26.73 31.24
CA ASP A 34 2.89 28.07 31.51
C ASP A 34 1.42 27.99 31.94
N TYR A 35 0.59 27.23 31.21
CA TYR A 35 -0.80 26.98 31.58
C TYR A 35 -0.93 26.32 32.97
N GLN A 36 -0.10 25.31 33.25
CA GLN A 36 -0.07 24.68 34.57
C GLN A 36 0.33 25.67 35.69
N ARG A 37 1.23 26.60 35.40
CA ARG A 37 1.63 27.64 36.35
C ARG A 37 0.46 28.56 36.69
N TYR A 38 -0.32 28.96 35.70
CA TYR A 38 -1.54 29.77 35.90
C TYR A 38 -2.59 29.04 36.73
N LEU A 39 -2.82 27.74 36.48
CA LEU A 39 -3.75 26.92 37.27
C LEU A 39 -3.32 26.77 38.74
N LYS A 40 -2.01 26.59 38.99
CA LYS A 40 -1.48 26.52 40.35
C LYS A 40 -1.55 27.86 41.06
N GLY A 41 -1.31 28.95 40.33
CA GLY A 41 -1.42 30.32 40.85
C GLY A 41 -2.86 30.69 41.22
N SER A 42 -3.84 30.29 40.41
CA SER A 42 -5.25 30.61 40.68
C SER A 42 -5.86 29.86 41.86
N GLN A 43 -5.25 28.73 42.27
CA GLN A 43 -5.63 27.99 43.48
C GLN A 43 -5.08 28.62 44.77
N ALA A 44 -4.20 29.62 44.69
CA ALA A 44 -3.68 30.31 45.86
C ALA A 44 -4.76 31.16 46.54
N TRP A 45 -4.63 31.36 47.86
CA TRP A 45 -5.61 32.06 48.69
C TRP A 45 -5.97 33.48 48.22
N VAL A 46 -5.04 34.14 47.52
CA VAL A 46 -5.32 35.35 46.72
C VAL A 46 -4.97 35.01 45.28
N ASN A 47 -5.95 35.05 44.37
CA ASN A 47 -5.72 34.77 42.96
C ASN A 47 -4.84 35.88 42.34
N PRO A 48 -3.59 35.61 41.95
CA PRO A 48 -2.69 36.61 41.38
C PRO A 48 -2.93 36.86 39.89
N PHE A 49 -3.80 36.08 39.24
CA PHE A 49 -3.98 36.07 37.79
C PHE A 49 -5.42 36.34 37.39
N SER A 50 -5.61 37.04 36.27
CA SER A 50 -6.94 37.28 35.71
C SER A 50 -7.47 36.04 34.99
N GLU A 51 -8.79 35.86 34.94
CA GLU A 51 -9.43 34.79 34.15
C GLU A 51 -9.00 34.87 32.66
N SER A 52 -8.88 36.09 32.14
CA SER A 52 -8.34 36.37 30.79
C SER A 52 -6.97 35.74 30.56
N ASP A 53 -6.05 35.81 31.53
CA ASP A 53 -4.69 35.30 31.38
C ASP A 53 -4.66 33.77 31.31
N ILE A 54 -5.52 33.13 32.11
CA ILE A 54 -5.71 31.68 32.11
C ILE A 54 -6.30 31.23 30.77
N ASP A 55 -7.31 31.94 30.26
CA ASP A 55 -7.94 31.63 28.98
C ASP A 55 -6.99 31.85 27.80
N ASN A 56 -6.21 32.94 27.79
CA ASN A 56 -5.20 33.18 26.77
C ASN A 56 -4.13 32.09 26.76
N ALA A 57 -3.63 31.67 27.93
CA ALA A 57 -2.66 30.58 28.05
C ALA A 57 -3.25 29.25 27.55
N ARG A 58 -4.52 28.98 27.86
CA ARG A 58 -5.23 27.78 27.38
C ARG A 58 -5.38 27.78 25.87
N GLN A 59 -5.81 28.90 25.28
CA GLN A 59 -5.97 29.03 23.83
C GLN A 59 -4.65 28.86 23.10
N ASN A 60 -3.56 29.44 23.62
CA ASN A 60 -2.23 29.28 23.05
C ASN A 60 -1.77 27.81 23.09
N TYR A 61 -1.97 27.11 24.22
CA TYR A 61 -1.67 25.68 24.31
C TYR A 61 -2.50 24.85 23.32
N LEU A 62 -3.81 25.10 23.22
CA LEU A 62 -4.69 24.37 22.29
C LEU A 62 -4.32 24.61 20.84
N ALA A 63 -3.98 25.85 20.48
CA ALA A 63 -3.48 26.18 19.15
C ALA A 63 -2.19 25.41 18.82
N GLN A 64 -1.25 25.35 19.78
CA GLN A 64 0.00 24.63 19.60
C GLN A 64 -0.19 23.11 19.57
N ASP A 65 -1.14 22.57 20.33
CA ASP A 65 -1.52 21.15 20.28
C ASP A 65 -2.10 20.77 18.91
N ALA A 66 -2.92 21.64 18.32
CA ALA A 66 -3.41 21.47 16.96
C ALA A 66 -2.26 21.45 15.93
N LEU A 67 -1.24 22.30 16.11
CA LEU A 67 -0.04 22.28 15.28
C LEU A 67 0.75 20.98 15.43
N VAL A 68 0.92 20.46 16.65
CA VAL A 68 1.58 19.14 16.85
C VAL A 68 0.80 18.05 16.13
N LYS A 69 -0.53 18.02 16.26
CA LYS A 69 -1.39 17.05 15.55
C LYS A 69 -1.25 17.16 14.04
N ALA A 70 -1.21 18.37 13.50
CA ALA A 70 -0.98 18.60 12.09
C ALA A 70 0.39 18.07 11.63
N SER A 71 1.47 18.36 12.37
CA SER A 71 2.81 17.87 12.04
C SER A 71 2.93 16.34 12.15
N VAL A 72 2.24 15.71 13.10
CA VAL A 72 2.17 14.24 13.20
C VAL A 72 1.39 13.64 12.03
N ALA A 73 0.30 14.27 11.60
CA ALA A 73 -0.45 13.83 10.43
C ALA A 73 0.40 13.92 9.14
N GLU A 74 1.19 14.97 8.99
CA GLU A 74 2.13 15.13 7.89
C GLU A 74 3.20 14.03 7.88
N GLN A 75 3.79 13.69 9.03
CA GLN A 75 4.69 12.54 9.15
C GLN A 75 4.00 11.23 8.72
N ALA A 76 2.78 10.98 9.20
CA ALA A 76 2.02 9.77 8.88
C ALA A 76 1.69 9.67 7.38
N GLN A 77 1.42 10.81 6.74
CA GLN A 77 1.20 10.90 5.30
C GLN A 77 2.47 10.53 4.52
N ILE A 78 3.63 11.08 4.88
CA ILE A 78 4.91 10.76 4.24
C ILE A 78 5.27 9.29 4.45
N GLN A 79 5.05 8.76 5.66
CA GLN A 79 5.26 7.34 5.97
C GLN A 79 4.37 6.43 5.11
N SER A 80 3.08 6.77 4.95
CA SER A 80 2.15 5.99 4.11
C SER A 80 2.57 5.98 2.64
N GLN A 81 3.10 7.10 2.14
CA GLN A 81 3.65 7.18 0.77
C GLN A 81 4.91 6.31 0.65
N LEU A 82 5.82 6.39 1.62
CA LEU A 82 7.04 5.57 1.66
C LEU A 82 6.70 4.07 1.65
N ASP A 83 5.78 3.65 2.51
CA ASP A 83 5.36 2.25 2.61
C ASP A 83 4.71 1.76 1.31
N SER A 84 3.90 2.60 0.66
CA SER A 84 3.30 2.28 -0.64
C SER A 84 4.36 2.03 -1.73
N MET A 85 5.40 2.85 -1.77
CA MET A 85 6.48 2.71 -2.75
C MET A 85 7.34 1.46 -2.48
N ILE A 86 7.68 1.20 -1.21
CA ILE A 86 8.47 0.02 -0.81
C ILE A 86 7.70 -1.26 -1.16
N ASN A 87 6.40 -1.34 -0.86
CA ASN A 87 5.58 -2.51 -1.18
C ASN A 87 5.43 -2.72 -2.70
N GLY A 88 5.31 -1.64 -3.47
CA GLY A 88 5.29 -1.69 -4.93
C GLY A 88 6.59 -2.24 -5.53
N GLU A 89 7.75 -1.76 -5.05
CA GLU A 89 9.05 -2.27 -5.48
C GLU A 89 9.24 -3.75 -5.13
N GLN A 90 8.88 -4.17 -3.92
CA GLN A 90 8.98 -5.59 -3.52
C GLN A 90 8.13 -6.49 -4.42
N SER A 91 6.94 -6.02 -4.82
CA SER A 91 6.07 -6.74 -5.75
C SER A 91 6.70 -6.88 -7.14
N GLN A 92 7.36 -5.82 -7.62
CA GLN A 92 8.05 -5.83 -8.90
C GLN A 92 9.30 -6.73 -8.87
N VAL A 93 10.10 -6.67 -7.80
CA VAL A 93 11.24 -7.57 -7.59
C VAL A 93 10.79 -9.03 -7.51
N ALA A 94 9.69 -9.33 -6.81
CA ALA A 94 9.12 -10.67 -6.73
C ALA A 94 8.67 -11.18 -8.11
N SER A 95 7.98 -10.34 -8.90
CA SER A 95 7.58 -10.71 -10.27
C SER A 95 8.77 -10.97 -11.19
N LEU A 96 9.83 -10.15 -11.10
CA LEU A 96 11.04 -10.32 -11.90
C LEU A 96 11.80 -11.59 -11.50
N ARG A 97 11.85 -11.91 -10.21
CA ARG A 97 12.40 -13.18 -9.72
C ARG A 97 11.59 -14.38 -10.20
N ALA A 98 10.26 -14.27 -10.23
CA ALA A 98 9.38 -15.32 -10.77
C ALA A 98 9.61 -15.52 -12.28
N GLN A 99 9.70 -14.45 -13.07
CA GLN A 99 10.03 -14.52 -14.50
C GLN A 99 11.41 -15.13 -14.74
N LEU A 100 12.41 -14.79 -13.91
CA LEU A 100 13.73 -15.41 -13.97
C LEU A 100 13.68 -16.90 -13.63
N ALA A 101 12.90 -17.29 -12.62
CA ALA A 101 12.74 -18.70 -12.25
C ALA A 101 12.02 -19.48 -13.35
N GLU A 102 10.98 -18.90 -13.96
CA GLU A 102 10.27 -19.49 -15.10
C GLU A 102 11.18 -19.60 -16.33
N ALA A 103 11.95 -18.56 -16.66
CA ALA A 103 12.90 -18.60 -17.77
C ALA A 103 14.00 -19.66 -17.56
N LYS A 104 14.49 -19.81 -16.33
CA LYS A 104 15.43 -20.87 -15.95
C LYS A 104 14.79 -22.25 -16.09
N TYR A 105 13.57 -22.43 -15.59
CA TYR A 105 12.84 -23.69 -15.73
C TYR A 105 12.62 -24.05 -17.20
N ASN A 106 12.18 -23.11 -18.03
CA ASN A 106 11.99 -23.31 -19.46
C ASN A 106 13.30 -23.70 -20.16
N LEU A 107 14.42 -23.09 -19.78
CA LEU A 107 15.75 -23.47 -20.28
C LEU A 107 16.13 -24.89 -19.87
N ASP A 108 15.93 -25.27 -18.61
CA ASP A 108 16.22 -26.63 -18.14
C ASP A 108 15.37 -27.67 -18.90
N GLN A 109 14.11 -27.35 -19.22
CA GLN A 109 13.22 -28.19 -20.04
C GLN A 109 13.64 -28.29 -21.52
N THR A 110 14.55 -27.44 -22.01
CA THR A 110 15.14 -27.62 -23.35
C THR A 110 16.24 -28.68 -23.38
N THR A 111 16.71 -29.14 -22.21
CA THR A 111 17.76 -30.15 -22.09
C THR A 111 17.16 -31.49 -21.66
N VAL A 112 16.98 -32.40 -22.60
CA VAL A 112 16.53 -33.77 -22.30
C VAL A 112 17.73 -34.57 -21.81
N ARG A 113 17.82 -34.79 -20.49
CA ARG A 113 18.77 -35.74 -19.88
C ARG A 113 18.13 -37.12 -19.74
N ALA A 114 18.90 -38.16 -20.04
CA ALA A 114 18.45 -39.54 -19.89
C ALA A 114 18.11 -39.82 -18.40
N PRO A 115 16.91 -40.36 -18.10
CA PRO A 115 16.51 -40.69 -16.73
C PRO A 115 17.22 -41.92 -16.14
N SER A 116 17.84 -42.76 -16.98
CA SER A 116 18.60 -43.96 -16.59
C SER A 116 19.67 -44.31 -17.63
N ASP A 117 20.76 -44.95 -17.21
CA ASP A 117 21.78 -45.49 -18.12
C ASP A 117 21.17 -46.62 -18.98
N GLY A 118 21.17 -46.43 -20.30
CA GLY A 118 20.56 -47.36 -21.24
C GLY A 118 20.90 -47.02 -22.69
N TYR A 119 20.61 -47.94 -23.62
CA TYR A 119 20.89 -47.77 -25.04
C TYR A 119 19.72 -47.12 -25.77
N ILE A 120 19.99 -46.07 -26.55
CA ILE A 120 18.98 -45.40 -27.39
C ILE A 120 18.70 -46.30 -28.60
N THR A 121 17.49 -46.86 -28.69
CA THR A 121 17.11 -47.81 -29.74
C THR A 121 16.39 -47.17 -30.94
N ARG A 122 15.89 -45.94 -30.79
CA ARG A 122 15.33 -45.12 -31.88
C ARG A 122 15.58 -43.64 -31.58
N ALA A 123 16.51 -43.04 -32.31
CA ALA A 123 16.76 -41.60 -32.31
C ALA A 123 16.44 -41.07 -33.71
N ASP A 124 15.48 -40.15 -33.77
CA ASP A 124 15.08 -39.52 -35.03
C ASP A 124 16.11 -38.41 -35.35
N PRO A 125 16.81 -38.45 -36.50
CA PRO A 125 18.01 -37.63 -36.72
C PRO A 125 17.76 -36.19 -37.21
N SER A 126 16.53 -35.68 -37.23
CA SER A 126 16.27 -34.31 -37.68
C SER A 126 15.99 -33.38 -36.49
N GLY A 127 16.67 -32.23 -36.48
CA GLY A 127 16.53 -31.15 -35.48
C GLY A 127 15.19 -30.41 -35.56
N ASP A 128 14.09 -31.15 -35.72
CA ASP A 128 12.74 -30.62 -35.79
C ASP A 128 12.09 -30.56 -34.41
N LEU A 129 11.22 -29.57 -34.22
CA LEU A 129 10.48 -29.30 -32.98
C LEU A 129 9.78 -30.58 -32.47
N CYS A 130 10.30 -31.17 -31.39
CA CYS A 130 9.64 -32.28 -30.68
C CYS A 130 8.28 -31.79 -30.16
N ARG A 131 7.19 -32.29 -30.74
CA ARG A 131 5.82 -32.00 -30.30
C ARG A 131 5.56 -32.74 -28.98
N LEU A 132 5.72 -32.05 -27.85
CA LEU A 132 5.43 -32.62 -26.52
C LEU A 132 3.91 -32.87 -26.42
N ALA A 133 3.49 -34.13 -26.53
CA ALA A 133 2.14 -34.53 -26.18
C ALA A 133 2.00 -34.42 -24.66
N ALA A 134 1.28 -33.40 -24.19
CA ALA A 134 0.91 -33.27 -22.79
C ALA A 134 -0.05 -34.41 -22.42
N ALA A 135 0.49 -35.51 -21.90
CA ALA A 135 -0.28 -36.53 -21.21
C ALA A 135 -0.68 -35.97 -19.84
N ALA A 136 -1.97 -35.72 -19.68
CA ALA A 136 -2.59 -35.46 -18.39
C ALA A 136 -2.48 -36.72 -17.52
N SER A 137 -1.49 -36.78 -16.64
CA SER A 137 -1.53 -37.64 -15.44
C SER A 137 -1.14 -36.77 -14.26
N GLY A 138 -2.15 -36.46 -13.44
CA GLY A 138 -1.97 -35.75 -12.18
C GLY A 138 -1.06 -36.52 -11.23
N ASP A 139 -0.20 -35.80 -10.52
CA ASP A 139 -0.12 -35.79 -9.07
C ASP A 139 1.09 -34.95 -8.66
N GLY A 140 0.84 -33.81 -8.01
CA GLY A 140 1.88 -32.86 -7.65
C GLY A 140 1.34 -31.51 -7.25
N VAL A 141 0.54 -31.51 -6.18
CA VAL A 141 -0.03 -30.36 -5.50
C VAL A 141 1.06 -29.31 -5.18
N TYR A 142 0.92 -28.11 -5.73
CA TYR A 142 1.44 -26.89 -5.11
C TYR A 142 0.26 -25.93 -4.88
N PRO A 143 0.04 -25.44 -3.64
CA PRO A 143 -1.21 -24.79 -3.27
C PRO A 143 -1.30 -23.41 -3.92
N ARG A 144 -2.29 -23.23 -4.79
CA ARG A 144 -2.76 -21.93 -5.25
C ARG A 144 -3.32 -21.18 -4.04
N ALA A 145 -2.58 -20.17 -3.57
CA ALA A 145 -3.08 -19.27 -2.54
C ALA A 145 -4.43 -18.68 -2.99
N LYS A 146 -5.50 -19.00 -2.25
CA LYS A 146 -6.83 -18.44 -2.43
C LYS A 146 -6.79 -16.95 -2.09
N THR A 147 -7.15 -16.08 -3.03
CA THR A 147 -7.96 -14.88 -2.70
C THR A 147 -8.66 -14.28 -3.91
N ALA A 148 -9.98 -14.07 -3.72
CA ALA A 148 -10.83 -13.00 -4.26
C ALA A 148 -11.17 -12.96 -5.76
N ASP A 149 -12.35 -13.52 -6.04
CA ASP A 149 -13.49 -12.86 -6.71
C ASP A 149 -13.18 -11.61 -7.56
N ARG A 150 -13.17 -11.78 -8.89
CA ARG A 150 -13.45 -10.70 -9.85
C ARG A 150 -14.32 -11.26 -10.98
N ARG A 151 -15.63 -11.25 -10.77
CA ARG A 151 -16.62 -11.42 -11.85
C ARG A 151 -16.48 -10.26 -12.86
N PRO A 152 -16.30 -10.52 -14.17
CA PRO A 152 -16.45 -9.48 -15.18
C PRO A 152 -17.94 -9.25 -15.48
N VAL A 153 -18.44 -8.06 -15.22
CA VAL A 153 -19.76 -7.60 -15.68
C VAL A 153 -19.68 -7.41 -17.19
N SER A 154 -20.12 -8.42 -17.96
CA SER A 154 -20.29 -8.29 -19.40
C SER A 154 -21.66 -7.65 -19.69
N ALA A 155 -21.64 -6.41 -20.17
CA ALA A 155 -22.81 -5.79 -20.77
C ALA A 155 -23.19 -6.53 -22.07
N LYS A 156 -24.38 -7.13 -22.08
CA LYS A 156 -25.08 -7.54 -23.31
C LYS A 156 -26.53 -7.09 -23.20
N PHE A 157 -26.84 -5.98 -23.86
CA PHE A 157 -28.21 -5.58 -24.16
C PHE A 157 -28.74 -6.45 -25.31
N PRO A 158 -29.96 -6.99 -25.21
CA PRO A 158 -30.79 -7.22 -26.38
C PRO A 158 -31.96 -6.23 -26.39
N VAL A 159 -32.05 -5.48 -27.50
CA VAL A 159 -33.24 -4.71 -27.89
C VAL A 159 -34.36 -5.70 -28.22
N LYS A 160 -35.51 -5.58 -27.55
CA LYS A 160 -36.76 -6.22 -27.99
C LYS A 160 -37.80 -5.14 -28.27
N ALA A 161 -38.19 -5.08 -29.54
CA ALA A 161 -39.18 -4.16 -30.07
C ALA A 161 -40.61 -4.55 -29.67
N GLY A 162 -41.36 -3.56 -29.18
CA GLY A 162 -42.73 -3.22 -29.57
C GLY A 162 -43.87 -4.20 -29.27
N GLU A 163 -44.73 -3.84 -28.31
CA GLU A 163 -46.16 -4.10 -28.43
C GLU A 163 -46.97 -2.88 -27.94
N ARG A 164 -47.84 -2.37 -28.82
CA ARG A 164 -48.68 -1.18 -28.65
C ARG A 164 -50.13 -1.62 -28.41
N ARG A 165 -50.87 -0.76 -27.68
CA ARG A 165 -52.35 -0.67 -27.47
C ARG A 165 -52.83 -1.26 -26.13
N ARG A 166 -53.70 -0.65 -25.33
CA ARG A 166 -54.87 0.24 -25.56
C ARG A 166 -55.06 1.17 -24.33
N ARG A 167 -55.25 2.49 -24.52
CA ARG A 167 -56.48 3.30 -24.35
C ARG A 167 -57.13 3.33 -22.95
N GLY A 168 -57.34 4.54 -22.43
CA GLY A 168 -58.36 4.94 -21.43
C GLY A 168 -57.75 5.84 -20.33
N SER A 169 -57.79 7.17 -20.45
CA SER A 169 -58.91 8.09 -20.11
C SER A 169 -59.01 8.36 -18.60
N GLY A 170 -59.04 9.65 -18.25
CA GLY A 170 -58.75 10.19 -16.92
C GLY A 170 -59.82 10.02 -15.84
N VAL A 171 -59.44 10.45 -14.63
CA VAL A 171 -60.15 11.42 -13.78
C VAL A 171 -59.07 12.24 -13.06
#